data_AF-A0A1H6EYA9-F1
#
_entry.id   AF-A0A1H6EYA9-F1
#
_cell.length_a   1.000
_cell.length_b   1.000
_cell.length_c   1.000
_cell.angle_alpha   90.00
_cell.angle_beta   90.00
_cell.angle_gamma   90.00
#
_symmetry.space_group_name_H-M   'P 1'
#
loop_
_entity.id
_entity.type
_entity.pdbx_description
1 polymer ?
#
loop_
_entity_poly.entity_id
_entity_poly.type
_entity_poly.pdbx_seq_one_letter_code
_entity_poly.pdbx_strand_id
1 'polypeptide(L)'
;MSGTGYQTLLDCRRRSRYLRQHGFTTDQIATILALDHPATPLRLYRYAAGLTAAQAVAAFHRLADTTGAGLRESRLYEYETGPKAGRRPSVSTLRLLARIYGTRPAHLLTSETLATYAQRDQRTLHEEG
;
A
#
# COMPACT_ATOMS: atom_id res chain seq x y z
N MET A 1 19.37 -4.92 -8.60
CA MET A 1 17.99 -5.44 -8.48
C MET A 1 17.62 -6.10 -9.80
N SER A 2 17.22 -7.37 -9.78
CA SER A 2 16.90 -8.14 -10.99
C SER A 2 15.77 -7.50 -11.80
N GLY A 3 15.89 -7.52 -13.14
CA GLY A 3 15.00 -6.80 -14.07
C GLY A 3 13.50 -7.12 -13.92
N THR A 4 13.16 -8.29 -13.37
CA THR A 4 11.79 -8.75 -13.17
C THR A 4 10.96 -7.84 -12.26
N GLY A 5 11.51 -7.39 -11.12
CA GLY A 5 10.74 -6.58 -10.17
C GLY A 5 10.42 -5.16 -10.68
N TYR A 6 11.37 -4.57 -11.41
CA TYR A 6 11.16 -3.27 -12.06
C TYR A 6 10.16 -3.37 -13.22
N GLN A 7 10.20 -4.47 -13.98
CA GLN A 7 9.27 -4.71 -15.07
C GLN A 7 7.83 -4.90 -14.56
N THR A 8 7.63 -5.68 -13.49
CA THR A 8 6.33 -5.79 -12.82
C THR A 8 5.79 -4.43 -12.37
N LEU A 9 6.63 -3.55 -11.81
CA LEU A 9 6.20 -2.20 -11.44
C LEU A 9 5.69 -1.41 -12.66
N LEU A 10 6.41 -1.46 -13.78
CA LEU A 10 6.05 -0.73 -14.99
C LEU A 10 4.75 -1.24 -15.60
N ASP A 11 4.55 -2.56 -15.64
CA ASP A 11 3.35 -3.18 -16.18
C ASP A 11 2.13 -2.88 -15.31
N CYS A 12 2.26 -3.02 -13.99
CA CYS A 12 1.23 -2.61 -13.05
C CYS A 12 0.86 -1.13 -13.18
N ARG A 13 1.83 -0.22 -13.35
CA ARG A 13 1.56 1.22 -13.55
C ARG A 13 0.82 1.49 -14.86
N ARG A 14 1.21 0.82 -15.95
CA ARG A 14 0.55 0.98 -17.25
C ARG A 14 -0.91 0.53 -17.15
N ARG A 15 -1.13 -0.65 -16.57
CA ARG A 15 -2.46 -1.22 -16.40
C ARG A 15 -3.33 -0.40 -15.44
N SER A 16 -2.79 0.06 -14.31
CA SER A 16 -3.55 0.88 -13.37
C SER A 16 -3.93 2.24 -13.95
N ARG A 17 -3.08 2.85 -14.79
CA ARG A 17 -3.44 4.06 -15.55
C ARG A 17 -4.60 3.80 -16.52
N TYR A 18 -4.50 2.73 -17.31
CA TYR A 18 -5.54 2.37 -18.28
C TYR A 18 -6.89 2.14 -17.58
N LEU A 19 -6.92 1.37 -16.49
CA LEU A 19 -8.15 1.09 -15.75
C LEU A 19 -8.74 2.35 -15.11
N ARG A 20 -7.92 3.24 -14.53
CA ARG A 20 -8.40 4.53 -14.00
C ARG A 20 -9.04 5.42 -15.07
N GLN A 21 -8.48 5.44 -16.28
CA GLN A 21 -9.07 6.18 -17.41
C GLN A 21 -10.44 5.63 -17.83
N HIS A 22 -10.75 4.38 -17.49
CA HIS A 22 -12.04 3.72 -17.76
C HIS A 22 -12.96 3.68 -16.53
N GLY A 23 -12.69 4.49 -15.50
CA GLY A 23 -13.58 4.68 -14.35
C GLY A 23 -13.45 3.64 -13.23
N PHE A 24 -12.44 2.77 -13.26
CA PHE A 24 -12.21 1.82 -12.17
C PHE A 24 -11.63 2.51 -10.92
N THR A 25 -12.10 2.11 -9.75
CA THR A 25 -11.60 2.59 -8.45
C THR A 25 -10.26 1.94 -8.09
N THR A 26 -9.52 2.54 -7.15
CA THR A 26 -8.26 1.94 -6.66
C THR A 26 -8.48 0.53 -6.11
N ASP A 27 -9.57 0.31 -5.36
CA ASP A 27 -9.92 -1.01 -4.81
C ASP A 27 -10.11 -2.05 -5.92
N GLN A 28 -10.90 -1.72 -6.96
CA GLN A 28 -11.11 -2.61 -8.10
C GLN A 28 -9.81 -2.91 -8.84
N ILE A 29 -8.96 -1.90 -9.03
CA ILE A 29 -7.67 -2.07 -9.70
C ILE A 29 -6.74 -2.95 -8.88
N ALA A 30 -6.67 -2.76 -7.56
CA ALA A 30 -5.86 -3.60 -6.68
C ALA A 30 -6.30 -5.07 -6.75
N THR A 31 -7.62 -5.34 -6.78
CA THR A 31 -8.16 -6.69 -7.00
C THR A 31 -7.73 -7.26 -8.35
N ILE A 32 -7.83 -6.48 -9.43
CA ILE A 32 -7.43 -6.95 -10.77
C ILE A 32 -5.92 -7.25 -10.81
N LEU A 33 -5.08 -6.39 -10.24
CA LEU A 33 -3.64 -6.61 -10.19
C LEU A 33 -3.27 -7.84 -9.34
N ALA A 34 -4.05 -8.14 -8.29
CA ALA A 34 -3.85 -9.32 -7.44
C ALA A 34 -4.02 -10.64 -8.20
N LEU A 35 -4.80 -10.66 -9.27
CA LEU A 35 -5.02 -11.86 -10.10
C LEU A 35 -3.76 -12.25 -10.88
N ASP A 36 -2.95 -11.26 -11.27
CA ASP A 36 -1.80 -11.45 -12.15
C ASP A 36 -0.45 -11.43 -11.42
N HIS A 37 -0.42 -10.88 -10.19
CA HIS A 37 0.82 -10.62 -9.47
C HIS A 37 0.76 -11.08 -8.01
N PRO A 38 1.61 -12.05 -7.60
CA PRO A 38 1.70 -12.45 -6.21
C PRO A 38 2.45 -11.37 -5.40
N ALA A 39 1.70 -10.44 -4.82
CA ALA A 39 2.21 -9.36 -3.98
C ALA A 39 1.28 -9.12 -2.79
N THR A 40 1.80 -8.48 -1.74
CA THR A 40 0.99 -8.09 -0.59
C THR A 40 -0.04 -7.03 -0.98
N PRO A 41 -1.19 -6.96 -0.29
CA PRO A 41 -2.19 -5.93 -0.54
C PRO A 41 -1.60 -4.52 -0.52
N LEU A 42 -0.77 -4.19 0.48
CA LEU A 42 -0.09 -2.90 0.57
C LEU A 42 0.67 -2.51 -0.72
N ARG A 43 1.41 -3.44 -1.31
CA ARG A 43 2.15 -3.21 -2.55
C ARG A 43 1.21 -3.06 -3.75
N LEU A 44 0.19 -3.91 -3.84
CA LEU A 44 -0.80 -3.85 -4.92
C LEU A 44 -1.58 -2.53 -4.91
N TYR A 45 -1.94 -2.02 -3.73
CA TYR A 45 -2.60 -0.71 -3.60
C TYR A 45 -1.70 0.46 -4.01
N ARG A 46 -0.40 0.41 -3.69
CA ARG A 46 0.56 1.40 -4.20
C ARG A 46 0.64 1.38 -5.73
N TYR A 47 0.61 0.18 -6.32
CA TYR A 47 0.62 0.00 -7.78
C TYR A 47 -0.68 0.46 -8.44
N ALA A 48 -1.83 0.20 -7.81
CA ALA A 48 -3.14 0.67 -8.24
C ALA A 48 -3.22 2.20 -8.24
N ALA A 49 -2.69 2.84 -7.20
CA ALA A 49 -2.50 4.30 -7.13
C ALA A 49 -1.46 4.82 -8.14
N GLY A 50 -0.67 3.92 -8.75
CA GLY A 50 0.30 4.25 -9.78
C GLY A 50 1.56 4.94 -9.24
N LEU A 51 1.93 4.68 -7.99
CA LEU A 51 3.03 5.35 -7.30
C LEU A 51 4.28 4.48 -7.20
N THR A 52 5.46 5.10 -7.31
CA THR A 52 6.72 4.48 -6.85
C THR A 52 6.81 4.54 -5.31
N ALA A 53 7.74 3.79 -4.71
CA ALA A 53 7.99 3.88 -3.27
C ALA A 53 8.40 5.31 -2.86
N ALA A 54 9.33 5.93 -3.61
CA ALA A 54 9.71 7.34 -3.45
C ALA A 54 8.51 8.29 -3.48
N GLN A 55 7.60 8.13 -4.45
CA GLN A 55 6.40 8.97 -4.56
C GLN A 55 5.44 8.77 -3.38
N ALA A 56 5.26 7.54 -2.92
CA ALA A 56 4.42 7.22 -1.76
C ALA A 56 5.01 7.81 -0.47
N VAL A 57 6.33 7.69 -0.27
CA VAL A 57 7.04 8.28 0.87
C VAL A 57 6.97 9.80 0.86
N ALA A 58 7.18 10.43 -0.29
CA ALA A 58 7.04 11.89 -0.41
C ALA A 58 5.60 12.36 -0.11
N ALA A 59 4.59 11.62 -0.56
CA ALA A 59 3.20 11.92 -0.21
C ALA A 59 2.92 11.71 1.28
N PHE A 60 3.54 10.71 1.90
CA PHE A 60 3.45 10.45 3.34
C PHE A 60 4.00 11.61 4.16
N HIS A 61 5.21 12.09 3.86
CA HIS A 61 5.80 13.20 4.61
C HIS A 61 4.98 14.49 4.47
N ARG A 62 4.44 14.75 3.28
CA ARG A 62 3.53 15.90 3.05
C ARG A 62 2.25 15.83 3.91
N LEU A 63 1.66 14.64 4.07
CA LEU A 63 0.44 14.49 4.89
C LEU A 63 0.72 14.44 6.39
N ALA A 64 1.85 13.85 6.79
CA ALA A 64 2.22 13.72 8.19
C ALA A 64 2.80 15.01 8.78
N ASP A 65 3.06 16.02 7.95
CA ASP A 65 3.78 17.25 8.33
C ASP A 65 5.10 16.96 9.07
N THR A 66 5.85 15.98 8.55
CA THR A 66 7.11 15.52 9.17
C THR A 66 8.32 15.87 8.32
N THR A 67 9.29 16.57 8.90
CA THR A 67 10.64 16.74 8.35
C THR A 67 11.63 15.84 9.08
N GLY A 68 12.07 14.75 8.44
CA GLY A 68 13.18 13.91 8.93
C GLY A 68 12.78 12.51 9.41
N ALA A 69 12.19 12.38 10.61
CA ALA A 69 11.89 11.09 11.26
C ALA A 69 10.63 10.40 10.71
N GLY A 70 10.43 10.44 9.39
CA GLY A 70 9.28 9.87 8.70
C GLY A 70 9.52 8.48 8.10
N LEU A 71 8.52 7.96 7.39
CA LEU A 71 8.60 6.72 6.64
C LEU A 71 9.76 6.77 5.63
N ARG A 72 10.60 5.74 5.58
CA ARG A 72 11.67 5.58 4.55
C ARG A 72 11.23 4.57 3.50
N GLU A 73 11.81 4.64 2.29
CA GLU A 73 11.52 3.67 1.22
C GLU A 73 11.86 2.23 1.65
N SER A 74 12.99 2.01 2.31
CA SER A 74 13.36 0.69 2.85
C SER A 74 12.30 0.15 3.81
N ARG A 75 11.78 1.02 4.69
CA ARG A 75 10.74 0.65 5.65
C ARG A 75 9.40 0.36 4.96
N LEU A 76 9.06 1.10 3.91
CA LEU A 76 7.89 0.79 3.09
C LEU A 76 8.06 -0.57 2.40
N TYR A 77 9.23 -0.88 1.83
CA TYR A 77 9.49 -2.18 1.23
C TYR A 77 9.44 -3.33 2.24
N GLU A 78 9.94 -3.14 3.47
CA GLU A 78 9.79 -4.11 4.57
C GLU A 78 8.32 -4.41 4.87
N TYR A 79 7.45 -3.39 4.88
CA TYR A 79 6.01 -3.60 5.06
C TYR A 79 5.39 -4.37 3.88
N GLU A 80 5.87 -4.11 2.66
CA GLU A 80 5.33 -4.72 1.44
C GLU A 80 5.80 -6.16 1.18
N THR A 81 6.87 -6.63 1.82
CA THR A 81 7.30 -8.04 1.72
C THR A 81 6.55 -8.95 2.69
N GLY A 82 5.69 -8.38 3.56
CA GLY A 82 4.82 -9.10 4.46
C GLY A 82 5.44 -9.37 5.85
N PRO A 83 4.66 -9.94 6.79
CA PRO A 83 5.02 -10.00 8.20
C PRO A 83 6.25 -10.89 8.52
N LYS A 84 6.73 -11.71 7.58
CA LYS A 84 7.96 -12.52 7.74
C LYS A 84 9.21 -11.66 7.96
N ALA A 85 9.22 -10.40 7.51
CA ALA A 85 10.30 -9.44 7.76
C ALA A 85 10.24 -8.81 9.17
N GLY A 86 9.28 -9.22 10.01
CA GLY A 86 9.28 -8.97 11.46
C GLY A 86 8.70 -7.62 11.91
N ARG A 87 8.32 -6.71 11.01
CA ARG A 87 7.80 -5.39 11.42
C ARG A 87 6.51 -5.02 10.71
N ARG A 88 5.42 -4.98 11.48
CA ARG A 88 4.13 -4.48 11.02
C ARG A 88 4.09 -2.94 10.99
N PRO A 89 3.35 -2.33 10.06
CA PRO A 89 3.03 -0.91 10.12
C PRO A 89 2.28 -0.54 11.42
N SER A 90 2.38 0.71 11.86
CA SER A 90 1.47 1.22 12.89
C SER A 90 0.08 1.51 12.29
N VAL A 91 -0.96 1.57 13.12
CA VAL A 91 -2.30 2.01 12.70
C VAL A 91 -2.26 3.39 12.05
N SER A 92 -1.50 4.34 12.62
CA SER A 92 -1.31 5.68 12.05
C SER A 92 -0.66 5.65 10.67
N THR A 93 0.34 4.79 10.48
CA THR A 93 0.99 4.60 9.18
C THR A 93 0.00 4.07 8.15
N LEU A 94 -0.81 3.08 8.52
CA LEU A 94 -1.82 2.50 7.64
C LEU A 94 -2.89 3.52 7.24
N ARG A 95 -3.36 4.35 8.17
CA ARG A 95 -4.34 5.41 7.87
C ARG A 95 -3.80 6.42 6.85
N LEU A 96 -2.56 6.87 7.02
CA LEU A 96 -1.93 7.79 6.08
C LEU A 96 -1.73 7.14 4.70
N LEU A 97 -1.23 5.89 4.65
CA LEU A 97 -1.07 5.19 3.38
C LEU A 97 -2.41 4.93 2.67
N ALA A 98 -3.45 4.61 3.42
CA ALA A 98 -4.80 4.41 2.90
C ALA A 98 -5.35 5.70 2.28
N ARG A 99 -5.12 6.85 2.93
CA ARG A 99 -5.45 8.18 2.39
C ARG A 99 -4.69 8.48 1.09
N ILE A 100 -3.40 8.15 1.02
CA ILE A 100 -2.56 8.36 -0.17
C ILE A 100 -3.03 7.49 -1.34
N TYR A 101 -3.43 6.25 -1.07
CA TYR A 101 -3.85 5.31 -2.11
C TYR A 101 -5.33 5.44 -2.46
N GLY A 102 -6.13 6.12 -1.64
CA GLY A 102 -7.58 6.25 -1.82
C GLY A 102 -8.32 4.95 -1.53
N THR A 103 -8.02 4.34 -0.38
CA THR A 103 -8.64 3.08 0.08
C THR A 103 -8.84 3.10 1.60
N ARG A 104 -9.33 2.01 2.19
CA ARG A 104 -9.46 1.82 3.64
C ARG A 104 -8.21 1.17 4.24
N PRO A 105 -7.82 1.48 5.49
CA PRO A 105 -6.62 0.92 6.12
C PRO A 105 -6.60 -0.62 6.17
N ALA A 106 -7.74 -1.24 6.45
CA ALA A 106 -7.87 -2.70 6.48
C ALA A 106 -7.53 -3.36 5.12
N HIS A 107 -7.81 -2.71 3.99
CA HIS A 107 -7.53 -3.27 2.66
C HIS A 107 -6.03 -3.39 2.37
N LEU A 108 -5.17 -2.67 3.11
CA LEU A 108 -3.73 -2.72 2.95
C LEU A 108 -3.08 -3.95 3.61
N LEU A 109 -3.85 -4.71 4.38
CA LEU A 109 -3.38 -5.86 5.14
C LEU A 109 -3.99 -7.16 4.60
N THR A 110 -3.26 -8.26 4.78
CA THR A 110 -3.88 -9.59 4.68
C THR A 110 -4.72 -9.87 5.93
N SER A 111 -5.70 -10.76 5.84
CA SER A 111 -6.53 -11.17 6.98
C SER A 111 -5.68 -11.68 8.16
N GLU A 112 -4.61 -12.43 7.87
CA GLU A 112 -3.69 -12.95 8.89
C GLU A 112 -2.93 -11.80 9.57
N THR A 113 -2.48 -10.81 8.79
CA THR A 113 -1.75 -9.66 9.33
C THR A 113 -2.65 -8.79 10.19
N LEU A 114 -3.89 -8.56 9.73
CA LEU A 114 -4.92 -7.81 10.48
C LEU A 114 -5.24 -8.49 11.82
N ALA A 115 -5.36 -9.83 11.84
CA ALA A 115 -5.63 -10.59 13.06
C ALA A 115 -4.55 -10.44 14.14
N THR A 116 -3.32 -10.03 13.78
CA THR A 116 -2.26 -9.80 14.77
C THR A 116 -2.43 -8.51 15.59
N TYR A 117 -3.25 -7.56 15.12
CA TYR A 117 -3.49 -6.30 15.83
C TYR A 117 -4.43 -6.52 17.01
N ALA A 118 -4.35 -5.67 18.04
CA ALA A 118 -5.32 -5.69 19.13
C ALA A 118 -6.74 -5.42 18.59
N GLN A 119 -7.78 -5.99 19.20
CA GLN A 119 -9.17 -5.81 18.73
C GLN A 119 -9.59 -4.34 18.59
N ARG A 120 -9.08 -3.45 19.45
CA ARG A 120 -9.32 -2.00 19.36
C ARG A 120 -8.71 -1.41 18.08
N ASP A 121 -7.50 -1.82 17.74
CA ASP A 121 -6.81 -1.37 16.53
C ASP A 121 -7.46 -1.95 15.27
N GLN A 122 -7.91 -3.21 15.32
CA GLN A 122 -8.66 -3.83 14.21
C GLN A 122 -9.93 -3.02 13.89
N ARG A 123 -10.71 -2.63 14.91
CA ARG A 123 -11.87 -1.75 14.73
C ARG A 123 -11.50 -0.42 14.09
N THR A 124 -10.45 0.22 14.60
CA THR A 124 -9.93 1.49 14.05
C THR A 124 -9.51 1.38 12.58
N LEU A 125 -9.03 0.20 12.15
CA LEU A 125 -8.62 -0.05 10.75
C LEU A 125 -9.81 -0.31 9.82
N HIS A 126 -10.97 -0.71 10.35
CA HIS A 126 -12.22 -0.88 9.62
C HIS A 126 -13.08 0.39 9.57
N GLU A 127 -12.94 1.28 10.55
CA GLU A 127 -13.63 2.57 10.59
C GLU A 127 -13.13 3.50 9.47
N GLU A 128 -14.05 4.26 8.88
CA GLU A 128 -13.77 5.14 7.73
C GLU A 128 -12.79 6.27 8.10
N GLY A 129 -11.95 6.65 7.13
CA GLY A 129 -11.02 7.77 7.23
C GLY A 129 -11.54 9.02 6.57
#